data_AF-A0A936EF27-F1
#
_entry.id   AF-A0A936EF27-F1
#
_cell.length_a   1.000
_cell.length_b   1.000
_cell.length_c   1.000
_cell.angle_alpha   90.00
_cell.angle_beta   90.00
_cell.angle_gamma   90.00
#
_symmetry.space_group_name_H-M   'P 1'
#
loop_
_entity.id
_entity.type
_entity.pdbx_description
1 polymer ?
#
loop_
_entity_poly.entity_id
_entity_poly.type
_entity_poly.pdbx_seq_one_letter_code
_entity_poly.pdbx_strand_id
1 'polypeptide(L)' 'MQLLGLLVIWIFPIGTLCGLAALVIGSQMSKKTICSRCGNRVEKTSQICPHCQSHFDR' A
#
# COMPACT_ATOMS: atom_id res chain seq x y z
N MET A 1 -32.61 20.19 -9.89
CA MET A 1 -31.46 19.86 -10.78
C MET A 1 -30.13 20.46 -10.32
N GLN A 2 -30.07 21.67 -9.74
CA GLN A 2 -28.81 22.31 -9.31
C GLN A 2 -28.10 21.62 -8.12
N LEU A 3 -28.87 21.07 -7.17
CA LEU A 3 -28.33 20.39 -5.98
C LEU A 3 -27.52 19.13 -6.33
N LEU A 4 -27.92 18.42 -7.38
CA LEU A 4 -27.24 17.20 -7.83
C LEU A 4 -25.83 17.53 -8.35
N GLY A 5 -25.68 18.64 -9.07
CA GLY A 5 -24.38 19.10 -9.58
C GLY A 5 -23.40 19.46 -8.45
N LEU A 6 -23.88 20.16 -7.41
CA LEU A 6 -23.07 20.48 -6.23
C LEU A 6 -22.64 19.23 -5.45
N LEU A 7 -23.54 18.26 -5.29
CA LEU A 7 -23.22 16.98 -4.66
C LEU A 7 -22.15 16.19 -5.45
N VAL A 8 -22.28 16.13 -6.78
CA VAL A 8 -21.31 15.44 -7.64
C VAL A 8 -19.94 16.12 -7.59
N ILE A 9 -19.90 17.46 -7.66
CA ILE A 9 -18.65 18.25 -7.58
C ILE A 9 -17.97 18.10 -6.22
N TRP A 10 -18.70 17.82 -5.13
CA TRP A 10 -18.12 17.65 -3.80
C TRP A 10 -17.73 16.20 -3.50
N ILE A 11 -18.50 15.22 -3.98
CA ILE A 11 -18.19 13.79 -3.86
C ILE A 11 -16.98 13.41 -4.72
N PHE A 12 -16.85 14.01 -5.91
CA PHE A 12 -15.75 13.71 -6.83
C PHE A 12 -14.35 13.93 -6.22
N PRO A 13 -13.99 15.10 -5.67
CA PRO A 13 -12.66 15.32 -5.08
C PRO A 13 -12.41 14.44 -3.86
N ILE A 14 -13.44 14.23 -3.01
CA ILE A 14 -13.32 13.38 -1.82
C ILE A 14 -13.07 11.92 -2.24
N GLY A 15 -13.83 11.42 -3.22
CA GLY A 15 -13.67 10.08 -3.75
C GLY A 15 -12.30 9.87 -4.41
N THR A 16 -11.83 10.84 -5.20
CA THR A 16 -10.51 10.81 -5.82
C THR A 16 -9.39 10.80 -4.77
N LEU A 17 -9.50 11.62 -3.71
CA LEU A 17 -8.52 11.65 -2.62
C LEU A 17 -8.46 10.32 -1.88
N CYS A 18 -9.62 9.78 -1.49
CA CYS A 18 -9.71 8.48 -0.83
C CYS A 18 -9.17 7.35 -1.70
N GLY A 19 -9.50 7.35 -3.00
CA GLY A 19 -9.02 6.36 -3.96
C GLY A 19 -7.49 6.39 -4.12
N LEU A 20 -6.91 7.58 -4.27
CA LEU A 20 -5.45 7.76 -4.34
C LEU A 20 -4.77 7.29 -3.05
N ALA A 21 -5.31 7.66 -1.88
CA ALA A 21 -4.77 7.23 -0.60
C ALA A 21 -4.79 5.69 -0.46
N ALA A 22 -5.90 5.06 -0.82
CA ALA A 22 -6.02 3.60 -0.80
C ALA A 22 -5.02 2.92 -1.76
N LEU A 23 -4.84 3.47 -2.97
CA LEU A 23 -3.89 2.95 -3.94
C LEU A 23 -2.44 3.03 -3.45
N VAL A 24 -2.05 4.16 -2.83
CA VAL A 24 -0.70 4.36 -2.27
C VAL A 24 -0.44 3.37 -1.11
N ILE A 25 -1.40 3.23 -0.19
CA ILE A 25 -1.27 2.31 0.95
C ILE A 25 -1.21 0.85 0.46
N GLY A 26 -2.05 0.49 -0.50
CA GLY A 26 -2.06 -0.84 -1.11
C GLY A 26 -0.74 -1.18 -1.81
N SER A 27 -0.17 -0.21 -2.55
CA SER A 27 1.14 -0.36 -3.20
C SER A 27 2.25 -0.65 -2.18
N GLN A 28 2.25 0.05 -1.04
CA GLN A 28 3.24 -0.17 0.02
C GLN A 28 3.11 -1.55 0.68
N MET A 29 1.88 -2.06 0.85
CA MET A 29 1.67 -3.41 1.41
C MET A 29 2.14 -4.51 0.45
N SER A 30 1.95 -4.33 -0.86
CA SER A 30 2.39 -5.32 -1.85
C SER A 30 3.91 -5.50 -1.87
N LYS A 31 4.67 -4.45 -1.52
CA LYS A 31 6.13 -4.48 -1.42
C LYS A 31 6.64 -5.14 -0.15
N LYS A 32 5.81 -5.42 0.85
CA LYS A 32 6.26 -6.07 2.09
C LYS A 32 5.96 -7.57 2.03
N THR A 33 6.96 -8.38 2.31
CA THR A 33 6.83 -9.83 2.49
C THR A 33 7.22 -10.21 3.92
N ILE A 34 6.81 -11.37 4.39
CA ILE A 34 7.19 -11.88 5.71
C ILE A 34 8.41 -12.78 5.53
N CYS A 35 9.41 -12.60 6.40
CA CYS A 35 10.57 -13.48 6.43
C CYS A 35 10.19 -14.86 6.97
N SER A 36 10.42 -15.92 6.20
CA SER A 36 10.12 -17.31 6.62
C SER A 36 10.97 -17.80 7.79
N ARG A 37 12.11 -17.16 8.09
CA ARG A 37 12.98 -17.56 9.22
C ARG A 37 12.62 -16.88 10.54
N CYS A 38 12.46 -15.56 10.53
CA CYS A 38 12.25 -14.78 11.76
C CYS A 38 10.81 -14.27 11.93
N GLY A 39 9.95 -14.43 10.92
CA GLY A 39 8.56 -13.93 10.95
C GLY A 39 8.44 -12.41 10.83
N ASN A 40 9.56 -11.69 10.62
CA ASN A 40 9.55 -10.23 10.55
C ASN A 40 9.13 -9.73 9.17
N ARG A 41 8.48 -8.56 9.10
CA ARG A 41 8.11 -7.91 7.84
C ARG A 41 9.36 -7.31 7.20
N VAL A 42 9.63 -7.70 5.95
CA VAL A 42 10.73 -7.21 5.14
C VAL A 42 10.23 -6.68 3.80
N GLU A 43 11.02 -5.88 3.12
CA GLU A 43 10.71 -5.47 1.75
C GLU A 43 11.00 -6.61 0.77
N LYS A 44 10.11 -6.86 -0.21
CA LYS A 44 10.30 -7.84 -1.28
C LYS A 44 11.54 -7.57 -2.13
N THR A 45 12.01 -6.33 -2.15
CA THR A 45 13.26 -5.93 -2.82
C THR A 45 14.51 -6.29 -2.02
N SER A 46 14.38 -6.61 -0.74
CA SER A 46 15.52 -6.97 0.10
C SER A 46 15.93 -8.43 -0.15
N GLN A 47 17.14 -8.62 -0.67
CA GLN A 47 17.74 -9.95 -0.84
C GLN A 47 18.11 -10.59 0.51
N ILE A 48 18.29 -9.77 1.54
CA ILE A 48 18.72 -10.17 2.88
C ILE A 48 17.78 -9.53 3.90
N CYS A 49 17.27 -10.35 4.84
CA CYS A 49 16.46 -9.83 5.94
C CYS A 49 17.33 -8.98 6.90
N PRO A 50 16.99 -7.71 7.19
CA PRO A 50 17.78 -6.88 8.11
C PRO A 50 17.72 -7.33 9.58
N HIS A 51 16.76 -8.18 9.96
CA HIS A 51 16.61 -8.64 11.34
C HIS A 51 17.40 -9.91 11.66
N CYS A 52 17.42 -10.88 10.74
CA CYS A 52 18.08 -12.18 10.96
C CYS A 52 19.22 -12.46 9.98
N GLN A 53 19.46 -11.55 9.04
CA GLN A 53 20.46 -11.68 7.98
C GLN A 53 20.32 -12.93 7.12
N SER A 54 19.14 -13.56 7.11
CA SER A 54 18.87 -14.68 6.22
C SER A 54 18.73 -14.18 4.78
N HIS A 55 19.42 -14.84 3.86
CA HIS A 55 19.27 -14.63 2.43
C HIS A 55 17.91 -15.19 1.97
N PHE A 56 17.15 -14.37 1.23
CA PHE A 56 16.01 -14.81 0.44
C PHE A 56 16.55 -15.32 -0.90
N ASP A 57 17.21 -16.48 -0.85
CA ASP A 57 17.60 -17.19 -2.07
C ASP A 57 16.32 -17.79 -2.69
N ARG A 58 16.18 -17.61 -4.01
CA ARG A 58 14.96 -17.83 -4.79
C ARG A 58 14.59 -19.30 -4.92
#